data_AF-A0A7V4JKC6-F1
#
_entry.id   AF-A0A7V4JKC6-F1
#
_cell.length_a   1.000
_cell.length_b   1.000
_cell.length_c   1.000
_cell.angle_alpha   90.00
_cell.angle_beta   90.00
_cell.angle_gamma   90.00
#
_symmetry.space_group_name_H-M   'P 1'
#
loop_
_entity.id
_entity.type
_entity.pdbx_description
1 polymer ?
#
loop_
_entity_poly.entity_id
_entity_poly.type
_entity_poly.pdbx_seq_one_letter_code
_entity_poly.pdbx_strand_id
1 'polypeptide(L)'
;MSDIKNIQGFELLCFNHAGAMQLKDGRTVNYGVIRLTDTEVVYYTGKGLREMWKPNMTDEEKKRAEELKKIGEEPDGEQKLINSEHIAVTKFVDIARVLF
;
A
#
# COMPACT_ATOMS: atom_id res chain seq x y z
N MET A 1 -9.78 6.76 -21.08
CA MET A 1 -9.43 7.74 -20.02
C MET A 1 -10.65 8.17 -19.18
N SER A 2 -11.66 7.32 -18.92
CA SER A 2 -12.99 7.83 -18.55
C SER A 2 -13.53 7.59 -17.13
N ASP A 3 -13.03 6.64 -16.32
CA ASP A 3 -13.78 6.29 -15.08
C ASP A 3 -12.99 6.37 -13.77
N ILE A 4 -11.66 6.52 -13.83
CA ILE A 4 -10.78 6.53 -12.65
C ILE A 4 -10.95 7.82 -11.82
N LYS A 5 -11.27 8.95 -12.48
CA LYS A 5 -11.50 10.25 -11.82
C LYS A 5 -12.80 10.34 -11.02
N ASN A 6 -13.65 9.30 -11.06
CA ASN A 6 -14.91 9.25 -10.30
C ASN A 6 -14.77 8.55 -8.94
N ILE A 7 -13.58 8.06 -8.60
CA ILE A 7 -13.33 7.50 -7.27
C ILE A 7 -13.31 8.66 -6.27
N GLN A 8 -14.24 8.66 -5.33
CA GLN A 8 -14.24 9.62 -4.24
C GLN A 8 -12.93 9.51 -3.44
N GLY A 9 -12.24 10.63 -3.21
CA GLY A 9 -11.00 10.68 -2.44
C GLY A 9 -9.76 10.23 -3.21
N PHE A 10 -9.84 10.07 -4.55
CA PHE A 10 -8.70 9.65 -5.37
C PHE A 10 -7.44 10.51 -5.17
N GLU A 11 -7.61 11.80 -4.88
CA GLU A 11 -6.54 12.75 -4.56
C GLU A 11 -5.69 12.35 -3.34
N LEU A 12 -6.22 11.51 -2.45
CA LEU A 12 -5.53 10.97 -1.28
C LEU A 12 -4.60 9.80 -1.64
N LEU A 13 -4.65 9.28 -2.86
CA LEU A 13 -3.73 8.27 -3.37
C LEU A 13 -2.42 8.90 -3.86
N CYS A 14 -1.77 9.73 -3.03
CA CYS A 14 -0.49 10.35 -3.37
C CYS A 14 0.68 9.66 -2.65
N PHE A 15 1.87 9.71 -3.25
CA PHE A 15 3.08 9.09 -2.69
C PHE A 15 3.31 9.51 -1.23
N ASN A 16 3.69 8.55 -0.39
CA ASN A 16 3.94 8.75 1.03
C ASN A 16 2.71 9.21 1.84
N HIS A 17 1.51 8.96 1.32
CA HIS A 17 0.26 9.12 2.05
C HIS A 17 -0.24 7.76 2.53
N ALA A 18 -0.80 7.72 3.75
CA ALA A 18 -1.42 6.54 4.32
C ALA A 18 -2.86 6.84 4.72
N GLY A 19 -3.74 5.88 4.44
CA GLY A 19 -5.17 6.03 4.65
C GLY A 19 -5.88 4.68 4.63
N ALA A 20 -7.18 4.71 4.36
CA ALA A 20 -8.00 3.52 4.17
C ALA A 20 -8.74 3.59 2.83
N MET A 21 -8.82 2.49 2.11
CA MET A 21 -9.65 2.39 0.89
C MET A 21 -10.76 1.37 1.11
N GLN A 22 -11.98 1.73 0.72
CA GLN A 22 -13.08 0.81 0.66
C GLN A 22 -13.15 0.21 -0.74
N LEU A 23 -13.12 -1.12 -0.82
CA LEU A 23 -13.25 -1.87 -2.06
C LEU A 23 -14.73 -2.12 -2.38
N LYS A 24 -15.03 -2.35 -3.66
CA LYS A 24 -16.39 -2.62 -4.14
C LYS A 24 -16.99 -3.93 -3.60
N ASP A 25 -16.14 -4.85 -3.13
CA ASP A 25 -16.56 -6.08 -2.45
C ASP A 25 -16.91 -5.87 -0.96
N GLY A 26 -16.85 -4.63 -0.48
CA GLY A 26 -17.19 -4.26 0.90
C GLY A 26 -16.01 -4.30 1.87
N ARG A 27 -14.85 -4.84 1.49
CA ARG A 27 -13.65 -4.81 2.33
C ARG A 27 -13.12 -3.40 2.49
N THR A 28 -12.55 -3.11 3.66
CA THR A 28 -11.76 -1.89 3.91
C THR A 28 -10.32 -2.29 4.16
N VAL A 29 -9.38 -1.68 3.43
CA VAL A 29 -7.96 -1.99 3.57
C VAL A 29 -7.17 -0.72 3.90
N ASN A 30 -6.27 -0.84 4.87
CA ASN A 30 -5.31 0.22 5.19
C ASN A 30 -4.18 0.20 4.15
N TYR A 31 -3.75 1.39 3.74
CA TYR A 31 -2.73 1.55 2.72
C TYR A 31 -1.70 2.60 3.08
N GLY A 32 -0.48 2.44 2.56
CA GLY A 32 0.50 3.51 2.40
C GLY A 32 1.02 3.51 0.97
N VAL A 33 0.80 4.59 0.22
CA VAL A 33 1.05 4.62 -1.24
C VAL A 33 2.53 4.55 -1.56
N ILE A 34 2.90 3.59 -2.41
CA ILE A 34 4.25 3.44 -2.98
C ILE A 34 4.31 4.12 -4.34
N ARG A 35 3.36 3.79 -5.23
CA ARG A 35 3.22 4.44 -6.55
C ARG A 35 1.82 4.24 -7.12
N LEU A 36 1.49 5.04 -8.13
CA LEU A 36 0.35 4.82 -9.01
C LEU A 36 0.86 4.37 -10.38
N THR A 37 0.05 3.56 -11.06
CA THR A 37 0.15 3.34 -12.50
C THR A 37 -1.08 3.95 -13.18
N ASP A 38 -1.25 3.72 -14.48
CA ASP A 38 -2.44 4.16 -15.21
C ASP A 38 -3.74 3.50 -14.73
N THR A 39 -3.67 2.33 -14.09
CA THR A 39 -4.87 1.53 -13.77
C THR A 39 -4.94 0.98 -12.34
N GLU A 40 -3.89 1.15 -11.54
CA GLU A 40 -3.78 0.57 -10.21
C GLU A 40 -2.94 1.42 -9.25
N VAL A 41 -3.16 1.21 -7.96
CA VAL A 41 -2.31 1.69 -6.87
C VAL A 41 -1.51 0.52 -6.30
N VAL A 42 -0.23 0.76 -6.05
CA VAL A 42 0.64 -0.15 -5.30
C VAL A 42 0.96 0.48 -3.96
N TYR A 43 0.75 -0.28 -2.90
CA TYR A 43 0.76 0.25 -1.53
C TYR A 43 1.28 -0.77 -0.52
N TYR A 44 1.83 -0.26 0.58
CA TYR A 44 2.06 -1.03 1.80
C TYR A 44 0.71 -1.38 2.43
N THR A 45 0.49 -2.65 2.71
CA THR A 45 -0.69 -3.11 3.45
C THR A 45 -0.61 -2.66 4.91
N GLY A 46 -1.69 -2.87 5.68
CA GLY A 46 -1.62 -2.71 7.13
C GLY A 46 -0.50 -3.52 7.80
N LYS A 47 -0.13 -4.69 7.24
CA LYS A 47 1.03 -5.47 7.70
C LYS A 47 2.34 -4.75 7.34
N GLY A 48 2.50 -4.35 6.07
CA GLY A 48 3.66 -3.58 5.62
C GLY A 48 3.89 -2.33 6.47
N LEU A 49 2.84 -1.56 6.74
CA LEU A 49 2.92 -0.38 7.61
C LEU A 49 3.38 -0.72 9.03
N ARG A 50 2.83 -1.78 9.64
CA ARG A 50 3.21 -2.17 11.02
C ARG A 50 4.63 -2.71 11.11
N GLU A 51 5.06 -3.51 10.15
CA GLU A 51 6.37 -4.20 10.22
C GLU A 51 7.51 -3.35 9.65
N MET A 52 7.24 -2.39 8.76
CA MET A 52 8.28 -1.59 8.10
C MET A 52 8.31 -0.12 8.50
N TRP A 53 7.19 0.43 8.97
CA TRP A 53 7.01 1.88 9.12
C TRP A 53 6.42 2.36 10.43
N LYS A 54 6.08 1.47 11.38
CA LYS A 54 5.55 1.92 12.68
C LYS A 54 6.57 2.82 13.42
N PRO A 55 6.14 3.89 14.09
CA PRO A 55 7.06 4.87 14.68
C PRO A 55 7.83 4.36 15.91
N ASN A 56 7.19 3.52 16.73
CA ASN A 56 7.74 3.04 18.00
C ASN A 56 8.14 1.56 17.88
N MET A 57 9.28 1.30 17.22
CA MET A 57 9.84 -0.04 17.06
C MET A 57 10.83 -0.38 18.17
N THR A 58 10.79 -1.63 18.65
CA THR A 58 11.90 -2.23 19.42
C THR A 58 13.12 -2.43 18.51
N ASP A 59 14.29 -2.72 19.07
CA ASP A 59 15.49 -2.92 18.26
C ASP A 59 15.40 -4.17 17.35
N GLU A 60 14.72 -5.22 17.81
CA GLU A 60 14.42 -6.39 16.98
C GLU A 60 13.50 -6.03 15.80
N GLU A 61 12.49 -5.20 16.05
CA GLU A 61 11.55 -4.75 15.03
C GLU A 61 12.22 -3.80 14.03
N LYS A 62 13.13 -2.92 14.48
CA LYS A 62 13.94 -2.09 13.59
C LYS A 62 14.79 -2.94 12.66
N LYS A 63 15.49 -3.94 13.21
CA LYS A 63 16.29 -4.87 12.41
C LYS A 63 15.42 -5.58 11.37
N ARG A 64 14.23 -6.06 11.78
CA ARG A 64 13.29 -6.69 10.85
C ARG A 64 12.79 -5.72 9.77
N ALA A 65 12.45 -4.49 10.14
CA ALA A 65 12.03 -3.46 9.22
C ALA A 65 13.12 -3.13 8.19
N GLU A 66 14.38 -3.07 8.61
CA GLU A 66 15.53 -2.86 7.72
C GLU A 66 15.73 -4.04 6.76
N GLU A 67 15.59 -5.28 7.22
CA GLU A 67 15.63 -6.46 6.35
C GLU A 67 14.53 -6.42 5.29
N LEU A 68 13.30 -6.09 5.67
CA LEU A 68 12.17 -5.95 4.74
C LEU A 68 12.38 -4.81 3.73
N LYS A 69 12.97 -3.69 4.16
CA LYS A 69 13.31 -2.57 3.26
C LYS A 69 14.38 -2.97 2.25
N LYS A 70 15.43 -3.67 2.70
CA LYS A 70 16.47 -4.23 1.81
C LYS A 70 15.90 -5.21 0.80
N ILE A 71 14.97 -6.08 1.21
CA ILE A 71 14.26 -6.96 0.26
C ILE A 71 13.58 -6.12 -0.82
N GLY A 72 12.93 -5.01 -0.46
CA GLY A 72 12.28 -4.11 -1.41
C GLY A 72 13.22 -3.45 -2.44
N GLU A 73 14.53 -3.41 -2.18
CA GLU A 73 15.55 -2.87 -3.08
C GLU A 73 16.08 -3.92 -4.08
N GLU A 74 15.78 -5.21 -3.86
CA GLU A 74 16.19 -6.30 -4.74
C GLU A 74 15.38 -6.30 -6.06
N PRO A 75 15.92 -6.85 -7.17
CA PRO A 75 15.22 -6.88 -8.46
C PRO A 75 13.83 -7.53 -8.43
N ASP A 76 13.61 -8.51 -7.57
CA ASP A 76 12.33 -9.20 -7.34
C ASP A 76 11.68 -8.85 -5.98
N GLY A 77 12.17 -7.77 -5.36
CA GLY A 77 11.79 -7.33 -4.03
C GLY A 77 10.30 -7.06 -3.86
N GLU A 78 9.69 -6.37 -4.82
CA GLU A 78 8.25 -6.11 -4.81
C GLU A 78 7.45 -7.42 -4.81
N GLN A 79 7.82 -8.38 -5.65
CA GLN A 79 7.13 -9.66 -5.72
C GLN A 79 7.28 -10.45 -4.41
N LYS A 80 8.46 -10.42 -3.78
CA LYS A 80 8.70 -11.02 -2.46
C LYS A 80 7.83 -10.36 -1.38
N LEU A 81 7.69 -9.04 -1.42
CA LEU A 81 6.86 -8.30 -0.47
C LEU A 81 5.36 -8.48 -0.72
N ILE A 82 4.93 -8.71 -1.96
CA ILE A 82 3.56 -9.12 -2.31
C ILE A 82 3.28 -10.53 -1.76
N ASN A 83 4.16 -11.49 -2.03
CA ASN A 83 4.01 -12.87 -1.58
C ASN A 83 3.96 -12.98 -0.04
N SER A 84 4.59 -12.04 0.65
CA SER A 84 4.59 -11.96 2.12
C SER A 84 3.55 -10.98 2.68
N GLU A 85 2.65 -10.46 1.84
CA GLU A 85 1.53 -9.59 2.19
C GLU A 85 1.90 -8.21 2.76
N HIS A 86 3.15 -7.76 2.57
CA HIS A 86 3.59 -6.42 2.98
C HIS A 86 3.21 -5.36 1.95
N ILE A 87 3.16 -5.73 0.67
CA ILE A 87 2.71 -4.90 -0.44
C ILE A 87 1.47 -5.54 -1.06
N ALA A 88 0.55 -4.71 -1.53
CA ALA A 88 -0.55 -5.14 -2.37
C ALA A 88 -0.73 -4.20 -3.56
N VAL A 89 -1.39 -4.73 -4.58
CA VAL A 89 -1.80 -4.01 -5.79
C VAL A 89 -3.31 -4.04 -5.84
N THR A 90 -3.93 -2.89 -6.10
CA THR A 90 -5.39 -2.81 -6.25
C THR A 90 -5.72 -1.96 -7.47
N LYS A 91 -6.52 -2.52 -8.37
CA LYS A 91 -6.97 -1.81 -9.56
C LYS A 91 -7.96 -0.74 -9.15
N PHE A 92 -7.90 0.41 -9.81
CA PHE A 92 -8.83 1.51 -9.56
C PHE A 92 -10.28 1.11 -9.77
N VAL A 93 -10.54 0.21 -10.73
CA VAL A 93 -11.89 -0.32 -10.98
C VAL A 93 -12.48 -1.10 -9.80
N ASP A 94 -11.67 -1.56 -8.86
CA ASP A 94 -12.09 -2.31 -7.67
C ASP A 94 -12.29 -1.41 -6.45
N ILE A 95 -11.88 -0.13 -6.52
CA ILE A 95 -12.01 0.83 -5.43
C ILE A 95 -13.39 1.48 -5.49
N ALA A 96 -14.10 1.47 -4.36
CA ALA A 96 -15.36 2.19 -4.20
C ALA A 96 -15.12 3.65 -3.78
N ARG A 97 -14.24 3.87 -2.80
CA ARG A 97 -13.81 5.20 -2.33
C ARG A 97 -12.54 5.11 -1.49
N VAL A 98 -11.86 6.23 -1.38
CA VAL A 98 -10.66 6.42 -0.57
C VAL A 98 -11.02 7.32 0.61
N LEU A 99 -10.49 7.00 1.78
CA LEU A 99 -10.81 7.60 3.07
C LEU A 99 -9.53 8.01 3.80
N PHE A 100 -9.55 9.25 4.32
CA PHE A 100 -8.53 9.88 5.18
C PHE A 100 -7.15 10.00 4.55
#